data_AF-A0A6B3HDG0-F1
#
_entry.id   AF-A0A6B3HDG0-F1
#
_cell.length_a   1.000
_cell.length_b   1.000
_cell.length_c   1.000
_cell.angle_alpha   90.00
_cell.angle_beta   90.00
_cell.angle_gamma   90.00
#
_symmetry.space_group_name_H-M   'P 1'
#
loop_
_entity.id
_entity.type
_entity.pdbx_description
1 polymer ?
#
loop_
_entity_poly.entity_id
_entity_poly.type
_entity_poly.pdbx_seq_one_letter_code
_entity_poly.pdbx_strand_id
1 'polypeptide(L)'
;NEPSGVSWSAIKSYSEQIIPVIRAQDPDAVVLVGTRAWSSFGVSEGSNESEVVNNPVRASNIMYTFHFYAASHREEYLSALDRASDRLPVFVTEFGTQNYAGEGANDFAMSQRYLDLMKRKKISWTNWNYSDDHRSGAVFKTGTCNGSSWTGTGVLKEAGVWIRDRIRQ
;
A
#
# COMPACT_ATOMS: atom_id res chain seq x y z
N ASN A 1 -3.52 -10.08 -0.17
CA ASN A 1 -3.15 -8.73 0.27
C ASN A 1 -1.65 -8.67 0.52
N GLU A 2 -1.19 -9.33 1.58
CA GLU A 2 0.19 -9.23 2.09
C GLU A 2 0.83 -10.61 2.22
N PRO A 3 1.41 -11.18 1.15
CA PRO A 3 2.18 -12.41 1.27
C PRO A 3 3.33 -12.25 2.27
N SER A 4 3.39 -13.13 3.27
CA SER A 4 4.40 -13.14 4.33
C SER A 4 4.84 -14.56 4.64
N GLY A 5 6.13 -14.78 4.92
CA GLY A 5 6.68 -16.11 5.19
C GLY A 5 6.69 -17.04 3.98
N VAL A 6 6.57 -16.49 2.77
CA VAL A 6 6.53 -17.23 1.50
C VAL A 6 7.46 -16.57 0.47
N SER A 7 8.07 -17.38 -0.40
CA SER A 7 8.99 -16.88 -1.42
C SER A 7 8.27 -16.14 -2.54
N TRP A 8 9.00 -15.27 -3.26
CA TRP A 8 8.50 -14.67 -4.50
C TRP A 8 8.08 -15.73 -5.54
N SER A 9 8.81 -16.85 -5.66
CA SER A 9 8.46 -17.93 -6.59
C SER A 9 7.09 -18.54 -6.30
N ALA A 10 6.72 -18.71 -5.03
CA ALA A 10 5.40 -19.20 -4.64
C ALA A 10 4.30 -18.18 -4.97
N ILE A 11 4.53 -16.90 -4.68
CA ILE A 11 3.59 -15.81 -4.99
C ILE A 11 3.35 -15.70 -6.49
N LYS A 12 4.42 -15.74 -7.29
CA LYS A 12 4.36 -15.73 -8.75
C LYS A 12 3.57 -16.93 -9.27
N SER A 13 3.87 -18.14 -8.81
CA SER A 13 3.19 -19.36 -9.23
C SER A 13 1.70 -19.33 -8.90
N TYR A 14 1.32 -18.84 -7.72
CA TYR A 14 -0.08 -18.63 -7.36
C TYR A 14 -0.76 -17.62 -8.29
N SER A 15 -0.10 -16.49 -8.55
CA SER A 15 -0.65 -15.42 -9.39
C SER A 15 -0.89 -15.89 -10.83
N GLU A 16 0.05 -16.67 -11.39
CA GLU A 16 -0.07 -17.23 -12.74
C GLU A 16 -1.17 -18.30 -12.87
N GLN A 17 -1.63 -18.89 -11.76
CA GLN A 17 -2.79 -19.79 -11.75
C GLN A 17 -4.12 -19.02 -11.67
N ILE A 18 -4.18 -17.93 -10.91
CA ILE A 18 -5.43 -17.18 -10.68
C ILE A 18 -5.73 -16.18 -11.78
N ILE A 19 -4.71 -15.53 -12.36
CA ILE A 19 -4.92 -14.52 -13.40
C ILE A 19 -5.73 -15.07 -14.59
N PRO A 20 -5.45 -16.26 -15.15
CA PRO A 20 -6.28 -16.82 -16.24
C PRO A 20 -7.75 -17.01 -15.87
N VAL A 21 -8.05 -17.35 -14.61
CA VAL A 21 -9.43 -17.50 -14.12
C VAL A 21 -10.17 -16.16 -14.14
N ILE A 22 -9.51 -15.10 -13.67
CA ILE A 22 -10.05 -13.73 -13.74
C ILE A 22 -10.25 -13.33 -15.21
N ARG A 23 -9.25 -13.56 -16.06
CA ARG A 23 -9.26 -13.19 -17.49
C ARG A 23 -10.30 -13.90 -18.32
N ALA A 24 -10.73 -15.09 -17.90
CA ALA A 24 -11.84 -15.79 -18.53
C ALA A 24 -13.19 -15.06 -18.34
N GLN A 25 -13.31 -14.23 -17.30
CA GLN A 25 -14.51 -13.43 -17.00
C GLN A 25 -14.35 -11.96 -17.39
N ASP A 26 -13.15 -11.42 -17.20
CA ASP A 26 -12.80 -10.02 -17.47
C ASP A 26 -11.43 -9.96 -18.17
N PRO A 27 -11.41 -10.00 -19.51
CA PRO A 27 -10.17 -10.06 -20.29
C PRO A 27 -9.26 -8.85 -20.10
N ASP A 28 -9.78 -7.67 -19.74
CA ASP A 28 -9.03 -6.42 -19.65
C ASP A 28 -8.89 -5.85 -18.22
N ALA A 29 -9.44 -6.50 -17.18
CA ALA A 29 -9.19 -6.21 -15.76
C ALA A 29 -7.75 -5.77 -15.42
N VAL A 30 -7.54 -4.84 -14.49
CA VAL A 30 -6.21 -4.62 -13.89
C VAL A 30 -6.06 -5.57 -12.71
N VAL A 31 -4.99 -6.38 -12.67
CA VAL A 31 -4.75 -7.31 -11.54
C VAL A 31 -3.57 -6.82 -10.69
N LEU A 32 -3.80 -6.63 -9.39
CA LEU A 32 -2.78 -6.22 -8.43
C LEU A 32 -2.20 -7.45 -7.73
N VAL A 33 -0.90 -7.66 -7.86
CA VAL A 33 -0.18 -8.82 -7.30
C VAL A 33 0.59 -8.43 -6.05
N GLY A 34 0.28 -9.10 -4.94
CA GLY A 34 1.02 -9.01 -3.68
C GLY A 34 2.53 -9.22 -3.88
N THR A 35 3.38 -8.48 -3.18
CA THR A 35 4.83 -8.75 -3.16
C THR A 35 5.25 -9.40 -1.84
N ARG A 36 6.46 -9.97 -1.81
CA ARG A 36 6.96 -10.69 -0.63
C ARG A 36 7.10 -9.76 0.58
N ALA A 37 7.01 -10.36 1.77
CA ALA A 37 7.27 -9.74 3.07
C ALA A 37 6.29 -8.59 3.37
N TRP A 38 5.00 -8.91 3.47
CA TRP A 38 3.92 -7.94 3.67
C TRP A 38 3.87 -6.87 2.57
N SER A 39 4.00 -7.31 1.31
CA SER A 39 4.04 -6.41 0.17
C SER A 39 5.13 -5.33 0.27
N SER A 40 6.28 -5.62 0.87
CA SER A 40 7.41 -4.67 0.97
C SER A 40 8.46 -4.87 -0.11
N PHE A 41 8.16 -5.60 -1.20
CA PHE A 41 9.17 -6.08 -2.15
C PHE A 41 10.28 -6.90 -1.48
N GLY A 42 9.97 -7.62 -0.40
CA GLY A 42 10.93 -8.47 0.31
C GLY A 42 11.80 -7.74 1.34
N VAL A 43 11.72 -6.41 1.45
CA VAL A 43 12.56 -5.61 2.36
C VAL A 43 12.38 -6.06 3.81
N SER A 44 11.15 -6.33 4.26
CA SER A 44 10.89 -6.75 5.64
C SER A 44 11.42 -8.16 5.99
N GLU A 45 11.82 -8.95 4.99
CA GLU A 45 12.42 -10.29 5.18
C GLU A 45 13.88 -10.33 4.69
N GLY A 46 14.57 -9.19 4.65
CA GLY A 46 16.01 -9.10 4.33
C GLY A 46 16.36 -9.25 2.85
N SER A 47 15.39 -9.07 1.96
CA SER A 47 15.59 -9.04 0.52
C SER A 47 15.33 -7.64 -0.06
N ASN A 48 15.13 -7.53 -1.36
CA ASN A 48 14.80 -6.29 -2.06
C ASN A 48 14.03 -6.56 -3.37
N GLU A 49 13.68 -5.50 -4.09
CA GLU A 49 12.83 -5.54 -5.27
C GLU A 49 13.38 -6.39 -6.43
N SER A 50 14.67 -6.72 -6.42
CA SER A 50 15.32 -7.51 -7.47
C SER A 50 14.67 -8.88 -7.70
N GLU A 51 14.12 -9.52 -6.66
CA GLU A 51 13.42 -10.81 -6.80
C GLU A 51 12.23 -10.71 -7.77
N VAL A 52 11.44 -9.65 -7.64
CA VAL A 52 10.25 -9.39 -8.44
C VAL A 52 10.64 -8.86 -9.82
N VAL A 53 11.55 -7.89 -9.84
CA VAL A 53 12.00 -7.19 -11.05
C VAL A 53 12.69 -8.14 -12.03
N ASN A 54 13.48 -9.10 -11.55
CA ASN A 54 14.21 -10.04 -12.41
C ASN A 54 13.38 -11.28 -12.79
N ASN A 55 12.24 -11.49 -12.16
CA ASN A 55 11.35 -12.61 -12.45
C ASN A 55 9.87 -12.21 -12.32
N PRO A 56 9.37 -11.29 -13.16
CA PRO A 56 8.00 -10.81 -13.08
C PRO A 56 6.99 -11.92 -13.40
N VAL A 57 5.76 -11.75 -12.92
CA VAL A 57 4.60 -12.57 -13.32
C VAL A 57 4.41 -12.47 -14.84
N ARG A 58 4.20 -13.60 -15.51
CA ARG A 58 4.03 -13.68 -16.97
C ARG A 58 2.59 -13.38 -17.37
N ALA A 59 2.15 -12.15 -17.15
CA ALA A 59 0.85 -11.65 -17.57
C ALA A 59 0.92 -10.16 -17.90
N SER A 60 0.05 -9.70 -18.79
CA SER A 60 -0.15 -8.28 -19.09
C SER A 60 -1.22 -7.66 -18.18
N ASN A 61 -1.26 -6.32 -18.16
CA ASN A 61 -2.19 -5.52 -17.38
C ASN A 61 -2.25 -5.91 -15.89
N ILE A 62 -1.05 -6.05 -15.31
CA ILE A 62 -0.84 -6.30 -13.89
C ILE A 62 -0.07 -5.14 -13.27
N MET A 63 -0.21 -4.94 -11.97
CA MET A 63 0.66 -4.09 -11.17
C MET A 63 1.11 -4.85 -9.91
N TYR A 64 2.20 -4.44 -9.31
CA TYR A 64 2.71 -5.03 -8.07
C TYR A 64 2.37 -4.14 -6.89
N THR A 65 1.95 -4.73 -5.77
CA THR A 65 1.59 -3.96 -4.59
C THR A 65 2.81 -3.64 -3.74
N PHE A 66 2.80 -2.43 -3.16
CA PHE A 66 3.75 -2.02 -2.15
C PHE A 66 3.04 -1.44 -0.93
N HIS A 67 3.38 -1.89 0.27
CA HIS A 67 2.78 -1.41 1.52
C HIS A 67 3.84 -0.74 2.41
N PHE A 68 3.46 0.36 3.08
CA PHE A 68 4.35 1.00 4.05
C PHE A 68 3.60 1.67 5.21
N TYR A 69 4.28 1.78 6.35
CA TYR A 69 3.82 2.55 7.51
C TYR A 69 4.90 3.55 7.90
N ALA A 70 4.66 4.83 7.65
CA ALA A 70 5.70 5.84 7.52
C ALA A 70 6.58 6.05 8.76
N ALA A 71 6.05 5.84 9.97
CA ALA A 71 6.84 5.98 11.20
C ALA A 71 7.84 4.82 11.39
N SER A 72 7.58 3.66 10.77
CA SER A 72 8.44 2.48 10.83
C SER A 72 9.30 2.29 9.58
N HIS A 73 8.72 2.53 8.40
CA HIS A 73 9.31 2.21 7.11
C HIS A 73 9.91 3.47 6.49
N ARG A 74 11.17 3.75 6.83
CA ARG A 74 11.83 5.02 6.46
C ARG A 74 12.57 4.91 5.10
N GLU A 75 13.81 5.38 5.03
CA GLU A 75 14.59 5.59 3.80
C GLU A 75 14.77 4.34 2.94
N GLU A 76 15.01 3.18 3.56
CA GLU A 76 15.22 1.92 2.83
C GLU A 76 13.99 1.53 2.01
N TYR A 77 12.81 1.60 2.63
CA TYR A 77 11.52 1.29 2.01
C TYR A 77 11.16 2.33 0.94
N LEU A 78 11.38 3.62 1.21
CA LEU A 78 11.16 4.68 0.22
C LEU A 78 12.04 4.48 -1.02
N SER A 79 13.31 4.11 -0.80
CA SER A 79 14.26 3.85 -1.89
C SER A 79 13.90 2.58 -2.68
N ALA A 80 13.41 1.54 -2.00
CA ALA A 80 12.92 0.32 -2.65
C ALA A 80 11.71 0.62 -3.55
N LEU A 81 10.74 1.41 -3.08
CA LEU A 81 9.62 1.87 -3.90
C LEU A 81 10.09 2.66 -5.13
N ASP A 82 11.04 3.59 -4.96
CA ASP A 82 11.59 4.38 -6.06
C ASP A 82 12.21 3.49 -7.14
N ARG A 83 13.14 2.59 -6.75
CA ARG A 83 13.82 1.66 -7.66
C ARG A 83 12.87 0.65 -8.31
N ALA A 84 11.90 0.11 -7.56
CA ALA A 84 10.91 -0.82 -8.10
C ALA A 84 10.04 -0.13 -9.16
N SER A 85 9.59 1.10 -8.88
CA SER A 85 8.72 1.86 -9.77
C SER A 85 9.39 2.32 -11.07
N ASP A 86 10.72 2.34 -11.13
CA ASP A 86 11.46 2.58 -12.37
C ASP A 86 11.37 1.42 -13.37
N ARG A 87 11.00 0.22 -12.90
CA ARG A 87 11.06 -1.01 -13.68
C ARG A 87 9.74 -1.77 -13.74
N LEU A 88 8.81 -1.51 -12.82
CA LEU A 88 7.54 -2.19 -12.70
C LEU A 88 6.40 -1.19 -12.46
N PRO A 89 5.18 -1.47 -12.97
CA PRO A 89 4.00 -0.74 -12.54
C PRO A 89 3.67 -1.12 -11.09
N VAL A 90 3.69 -0.12 -10.20
CA VAL A 90 3.45 -0.29 -8.77
C VAL A 90 2.17 0.42 -8.36
N PHE A 91 1.39 -0.20 -7.47
CA PHE A 91 0.25 0.41 -6.80
C PHE A 91 0.46 0.28 -5.28
N VAL A 92 0.36 1.38 -4.54
CA VAL A 92 0.42 1.32 -3.06
C VAL A 92 -0.99 1.03 -2.52
N THR A 93 -1.37 -0.23 -2.46
CA THR A 93 -2.72 -0.64 -2.06
C THR A 93 -3.00 -0.42 -0.57
N GLU A 94 -1.96 -0.17 0.22
CA GLU A 94 -2.10 0.11 1.64
C GLU A 94 -0.93 0.96 2.12
N PHE A 95 -1.23 2.03 2.87
CA PHE A 95 -0.21 2.69 3.69
C PHE A 95 -0.80 3.39 4.91
N GLY A 96 0.00 3.49 5.97
CA GLY A 96 -0.32 4.27 7.17
C GLY A 96 0.70 5.38 7.44
N THR A 97 0.28 6.42 8.18
CA THR A 97 1.19 7.50 8.63
C THR A 97 1.86 7.16 9.96
N GLN A 98 1.45 6.06 10.60
CA GLN A 98 1.89 5.60 11.91
C GLN A 98 2.95 4.49 11.83
N ASN A 99 3.15 3.73 12.91
CA ASN A 99 4.01 2.55 12.93
C ASN A 99 3.38 1.36 12.17
N TYR A 100 4.14 0.28 11.99
CA TYR A 100 3.71 -0.92 11.24
C TYR A 100 2.49 -1.66 11.81
N ALA A 101 2.07 -1.37 13.04
CA ALA A 101 0.84 -1.92 13.63
C ALA A 101 -0.40 -1.05 13.35
N GLY A 102 -0.23 0.03 12.58
CA GLY A 102 -1.28 1.00 12.26
C GLY A 102 -1.64 1.92 13.42
N GLU A 103 -0.76 2.06 14.40
CA GLU A 103 -1.02 2.78 15.64
C GLU A 103 0.19 3.61 16.13
N GLY A 104 0.01 4.34 17.23
CA GLY A 104 1.02 5.25 17.77
C GLY A 104 1.07 6.60 17.03
N ALA A 105 2.18 7.31 17.20
CA ALA A 105 2.37 8.65 16.66
C ALA A 105 2.49 8.66 15.13
N ASN A 106 1.99 9.73 14.51
CA ASN A 106 2.12 9.97 13.08
C ASN A 106 3.52 10.50 12.73
N ASP A 107 4.12 10.04 11.63
CA ASP A 107 5.26 10.67 10.98
C ASP A 107 4.79 11.28 9.63
N PHE A 108 4.16 12.45 9.70
CA PHE A 108 3.66 13.15 8.51
C PHE A 108 4.78 13.66 7.60
N ALA A 109 5.99 13.89 8.13
CA ALA A 109 7.13 14.30 7.32
C ALA A 109 7.59 13.15 6.42
N MET A 110 7.74 11.95 6.97
CA MET A 110 8.06 10.76 6.17
C MET A 110 6.89 10.41 5.24
N SER A 111 5.65 10.50 5.72
CA SER A 111 4.46 10.26 4.89
C SER A 111 4.42 11.19 3.68
N GLN A 112 4.75 12.47 3.85
CA GLN A 112 4.80 13.43 2.74
C GLN A 112 5.85 13.05 1.71
N ARG A 113 7.03 12.56 2.12
CA ARG A 113 8.08 12.12 1.19
C ARG A 113 7.63 10.94 0.32
N TYR A 114 6.88 10.00 0.89
CA TYR A 114 6.25 8.93 0.10
C TYR A 114 5.22 9.49 -0.88
N LEU A 115 4.32 10.37 -0.43
CA LEU A 115 3.32 10.98 -1.31
C LEU A 115 3.96 11.79 -2.44
N ASP A 116 5.06 12.50 -2.18
CA ASP A 116 5.80 13.26 -3.19
C ASP A 116 6.47 12.34 -4.22
N LEU A 117 7.09 11.24 -3.77
CA LEU A 117 7.60 10.21 -4.67
C LEU A 117 6.48 9.63 -5.53
N MET A 118 5.38 9.21 -4.91
CA MET A 118 4.25 8.60 -5.61
C MET A 118 3.61 9.58 -6.60
N LYS A 119 3.50 10.86 -6.26
CA LYS A 119 3.04 11.91 -7.17
C LYS A 119 3.97 12.09 -8.36
N ARG A 120 5.29 12.15 -8.14
CA ARG A 120 6.29 12.27 -9.23
C ARG A 120 6.27 11.06 -10.16
N LYS A 121 6.14 9.85 -9.60
CA LYS A 121 6.14 8.58 -10.33
C LYS A 121 4.75 8.18 -10.85
N LYS A 122 3.70 8.95 -10.54
CA LYS A 122 2.29 8.65 -10.85
C LYS A 122 1.81 7.30 -10.28
N ILE A 123 2.30 6.95 -9.10
CA ILE A 123 1.91 5.75 -8.37
C ILE A 123 0.59 6.04 -7.64
N SER A 124 -0.43 5.23 -7.93
CA SER A 124 -1.71 5.29 -7.24
C SER A 124 -1.60 4.68 -5.85
N TRP A 125 -2.44 5.14 -4.92
CA TRP A 125 -2.38 4.72 -3.54
C TRP A 125 -3.75 4.69 -2.85
N THR A 126 -3.85 3.90 -1.79
CA THR A 126 -5.01 3.85 -0.88
C THR A 126 -4.52 3.84 0.58
N ASN A 127 -4.98 4.81 1.37
CA ASN A 127 -4.60 4.93 2.79
C ASN A 127 -5.40 3.97 3.66
N TRP A 128 -4.69 3.33 4.60
CA TRP A 128 -5.28 2.51 5.66
C TRP A 128 -5.60 3.40 6.88
N ASN A 129 -6.84 3.52 7.34
CA ASN A 129 -8.07 2.93 6.79
C ASN A 129 -9.33 3.75 7.07
N TYR A 130 -10.38 3.48 6.29
CA TYR A 130 -11.67 4.15 6.38
C TYR A 130 -12.61 3.50 7.43
N SER A 131 -12.22 3.56 8.70
CA SER A 131 -13.02 3.07 9.84
C SER A 131 -12.95 4.02 11.04
N ASP A 132 -13.67 3.67 12.11
CA ASP A 132 -13.59 4.30 13.43
C ASP A 132 -12.92 3.40 14.49
N ASP A 133 -12.10 2.42 14.06
CA ASP A 133 -11.30 1.59 14.96
C ASP A 133 -10.46 2.45 15.92
N HIS A 134 -10.14 1.91 17.09
CA HIS A 134 -9.41 2.64 18.14
C HIS A 134 -8.00 3.08 17.72
N ARG A 135 -7.36 2.40 16.77
CA ARG A 135 -6.01 2.71 16.31
C ARG A 135 -5.93 4.11 15.67
N SER A 136 -4.77 4.75 15.81
CA SER A 136 -4.55 6.08 15.26
C SER A 136 -4.55 6.14 13.73
N GLY A 137 -4.34 5.00 13.04
CA GLY A 137 -4.49 4.88 11.58
C GLY A 137 -5.92 4.91 11.05
N ALA A 138 -6.92 4.58 11.86
CA ALA A 138 -8.31 4.71 11.43
C ALA A 138 -8.71 6.19 11.33
N VAL A 139 -9.27 6.59 10.18
CA VAL A 139 -9.51 8.00 9.87
C VAL A 139 -10.58 8.65 10.75
N PHE A 140 -11.55 7.90 11.29
CA PHE A 140 -12.63 8.44 12.12
C PHE A 140 -12.39 8.22 13.61
N LYS A 141 -12.91 9.10 14.45
CA LYS A 141 -12.98 8.91 15.90
C LYS A 141 -13.97 7.78 16.22
N THR A 142 -13.64 6.95 17.21
CA THR A 142 -14.50 5.82 17.63
C THR A 142 -15.93 6.25 17.92
N GLY A 143 -16.91 5.50 17.40
CA GLY A 143 -18.33 5.77 17.49
C GLY A 143 -18.90 6.54 16.29
N THR A 144 -18.06 7.08 15.41
CA THR A 144 -18.50 7.78 14.19
C THR A 144 -19.33 6.86 13.30
N CYS A 145 -18.97 5.58 13.18
CA CYS A 145 -19.65 4.65 12.28
C CYS A 145 -21.10 4.35 12.70
N ASN A 146 -21.41 4.46 14.00
CA ASN A 146 -22.77 4.31 14.52
C ASN A 146 -23.58 5.61 14.46
N GLY A 147 -22.95 6.73 14.08
CA GLY A 147 -23.60 8.02 13.96
C GLY A 147 -24.32 8.21 12.61
N SER A 148 -24.88 9.40 12.42
CA SER A 148 -25.58 9.80 11.19
C SER A 148 -24.83 10.84 10.36
N SER A 149 -23.65 11.29 10.81
CA SER A 149 -22.86 12.34 10.15
C SER A 149 -21.39 11.97 10.02
N TRP A 150 -20.89 12.12 8.80
CA TRP A 150 -19.51 11.81 8.38
C TRP A 150 -18.80 13.05 7.82
N THR A 151 -19.41 14.23 8.00
CA THR A 151 -18.99 15.47 7.35
C THR A 151 -18.04 16.30 8.22
N GLY A 152 -17.19 17.10 7.57
CA GLY A 152 -16.24 17.97 8.25
C GLY A 152 -15.07 17.21 8.87
N THR A 153 -14.26 17.92 9.65
CA THR A 153 -13.06 17.38 10.31
C THR A 153 -13.29 17.00 11.77
N GLY A 154 -14.42 17.40 12.37
CA GLY A 154 -14.73 17.14 13.78
C GLY A 154 -14.84 15.65 14.13
N VAL A 155 -15.22 14.81 13.18
CA VAL A 155 -15.32 13.35 13.30
C VAL A 155 -14.02 12.62 12.95
N LEU A 156 -13.02 13.31 12.41
CA LEU A 156 -11.78 12.70 11.95
C LEU A 156 -10.73 12.65 13.07
N LYS A 157 -9.91 11.61 13.08
CA LYS A 157 -8.62 11.61 13.77
C LYS A 157 -7.62 12.49 13.03
N GLU A 158 -6.47 12.75 13.66
CA GLU A 158 -5.39 13.54 13.06
C GLU A 158 -4.97 13.01 11.69
N ALA A 159 -4.76 11.69 11.56
CA ALA A 159 -4.43 11.05 10.29
C ALA A 159 -5.54 11.19 9.24
N GLY A 160 -6.80 11.14 9.67
CA GLY A 160 -7.98 11.33 8.83
C GLY A 160 -8.07 12.75 8.25
N VAL A 161 -7.80 13.77 9.08
CA VAL A 161 -7.70 15.16 8.60
C VAL A 161 -6.58 15.28 7.59
N TRP A 162 -5.40 14.76 7.92
CA TRP A 162 -4.21 14.85 7.07
C TRP A 162 -4.44 14.22 5.69
N ILE A 163 -4.93 12.97 5.63
CA ILE A 163 -5.12 12.29 4.35
C ILE A 163 -6.22 12.93 3.51
N ARG A 164 -7.31 13.38 4.14
CA ARG A 164 -8.39 14.10 3.46
C ARG A 164 -7.85 15.33 2.71
N ASP A 165 -6.96 16.08 3.34
CA ASP A 165 -6.40 17.28 2.73
C ASP A 165 -5.47 16.96 1.55
N ARG A 166 -4.83 15.79 1.53
CA ARG A 166 -4.01 15.34 0.39
C ARG A 166 -4.82 14.79 -0.78
N ILE A 167 -5.97 14.18 -0.52
CA ILE A 167 -6.88 13.71 -1.58
C ILE A 167 -7.52 14.89 -2.33
N ARG A 168 -7.67 16.04 -1.66
CA ARG A 168 -8.33 17.24 -2.23
C ARG A 168 -7.40 18.17 -3.01
N GLN A 169 -6.11 17.86 -3.09
CA GLN A 169 -5.10 18.62 -3.86
C GLN A 169 -4.90 18.02 -5.24
#